data_AF-A0A804R143-F1
#
_entry.id   AF-A0A804R143-F1
#
_cell.length_a   1.000
_cell.length_b   1.000
_cell.length_c   1.000
_cell.angle_alpha   90.00
_cell.angle_beta   90.00
_cell.angle_gamma   90.00
#
_symmetry.space_group_name_H-M   'P 1'
#
loop_
_entity.id
_entity.type
_entity.pdbx_description
1 polymer ?
#
loop_
_entity_poly.entity_id
_entity_poly.type
_entity_poly.pdbx_seq_one_letter_code
_entity_poly.pdbx_strand_id
1 'polypeptide(L)' 'MQISTRTEDFIVDTLKLRIYIGLYLQEPFKDPTKRKVMHGADRDIMWLQRNFHIYVCNLFDTGQVCVN' A
#
# COMPACT_ATOMS: atom_id res chain seq x y z
N MET A 1 -7.12 -5.41 2.75
CA MET A 1 -5.84 -4.65 2.82
C MET A 1 -5.56 -4.35 4.27
N GLN A 2 -4.32 -4.52 4.72
CA GLN A 2 -3.90 -4.20 6.09
C GLN A 2 -2.99 -2.97 6.04
N ILE A 3 -3.23 -2.00 6.94
CA ILE A 3 -2.43 -0.79 7.06
C ILE A 3 -2.19 -0.55 8.54
N SER A 4 -0.94 -0.31 8.91
CA SER A 4 -0.55 0.04 10.28
C SER A 4 0.13 1.41 10.30
N THR A 5 -0.18 2.20 11.31
CA THR A 5 0.55 3.42 11.65
C THR A 5 1.48 3.14 12.82
N ARG A 6 1.95 4.18 13.54
CA ARG A 6 2.68 3.98 14.79
C ARG A 6 1.77 3.66 15.98
N THR A 7 0.49 3.99 15.90
CA THR A 7 -0.43 4.00 17.04
C THR A 7 -1.71 3.21 16.82
N GLU A 8 -2.00 2.80 15.58
CA GLU A 8 -3.26 2.17 15.22
C GLU A 8 -3.11 1.26 14.00
N ASP A 9 -3.88 0.18 14.01
CA ASP A 9 -3.97 -0.83 12.95
C ASP A 9 -5.35 -0.79 12.28
N PHE A 10 -5.36 -0.94 10.96
CA PHE A 10 -6.55 -0.90 10.14
C PHE A 10 -6.66 -2.14 9.26
N ILE A 11 -7.86 -2.74 9.23
CA ILE A 11 -8.25 -3.74 8.24
C ILE A 11 -9.29 -3.12 7.31
N VAL A 12 -8.94 -3.00 6.03
CA VAL A 12 -9.80 -2.46 4.98
C VAL A 12 -10.36 -3.61 4.15
N ASP A 13 -11.69 -3.72 4.12
CA ASP A 13 -12.41 -4.66 3.24
C ASP A 13 -12.32 -4.18 1.78
N THR A 14 -11.46 -4.86 1.02
CA THR A 14 -11.17 -4.52 -0.39
C THR A 14 -12.26 -4.94 -1.37
N LEU A 15 -13.19 -5.79 -0.95
CA LEU A 15 -14.32 -6.20 -1.79
C LEU A 15 -15.46 -5.21 -1.63
N LYS A 16 -15.83 -4.90 -0.38
CA LYS A 16 -16.91 -3.96 -0.09
C LYS A 16 -16.57 -2.53 -0.50
N LEU A 17 -15.32 -2.11 -0.35
CA LEU A 17 -14.88 -0.73 -0.62
C LEU A 17 -14.17 -0.56 -1.96
N ARG A 18 -14.24 -1.54 -2.86
CA ARG A 18 -13.42 -1.62 -4.08
C ARG A 18 -13.35 -0.32 -4.88
N ILE A 19 -14.49 0.35 -5.09
CA ILE A 19 -14.57 1.60 -5.88
C ILE A 19 -14.07 2.84 -5.12
N TYR A 20 -14.01 2.79 -3.79
CA TYR A 20 -13.61 3.90 -2.93
C TYR A 20 -12.12 3.87 -2.59
N ILE A 21 -11.50 2.70 -2.60
CA ILE A 21 -10.10 2.54 -2.20
C ILE A 21 -9.17 3.44 -3.02
N GLY A 22 -9.28 3.42 -4.35
CA GLY A 22 -8.47 4.30 -5.20
C GLY A 22 -8.70 5.78 -4.92
N LEU A 23 -9.98 6.17 -4.76
CA LEU A 23 -10.37 7.56 -4.52
C LEU A 23 -9.75 8.14 -3.24
N TYR A 24 -9.71 7.37 -2.15
CA TYR A 24 -9.24 7.87 -0.85
C TYR A 24 -7.79 7.53 -0.54
N LEU A 25 -7.25 6.43 -1.06
CA LEU A 25 -5.90 5.98 -0.74
C LEU A 25 -4.84 6.39 -1.78
N GLN A 26 -5.19 6.90 -2.97
CA GLN A 26 -4.14 7.33 -3.91
C GLN A 26 -3.22 8.40 -3.32
N GLU A 27 -3.78 9.36 -2.56
CA GLU A 27 -3.04 10.52 -2.05
C GLU A 27 -1.92 10.12 -1.07
N PRO A 28 -2.19 9.38 0.03
CA PRO A 28 -1.13 8.95 0.93
C PRO A 28 -0.11 8.01 0.27
N PHE A 29 -0.53 7.20 -0.72
CA PHE A 29 0.37 6.28 -1.41
C PHE A 29 1.29 6.99 -2.41
N LYS A 30 0.84 8.05 -3.08
CA LYS A 30 1.70 8.85 -3.98
C LYS A 30 2.53 9.93 -3.27
N ASP A 31 2.23 10.24 -2.01
CA ASP A 31 2.98 11.22 -1.23
C ASP A 31 4.43 10.76 -0.99
N PRO A 32 5.46 11.46 -1.53
CA PRO A 32 6.85 11.07 -1.36
C PRO A 32 7.37 11.31 0.07
N THR A 33 6.71 12.14 0.87
CA THR A 33 7.12 12.43 2.26
C THR A 33 6.73 11.32 3.24
N LYS A 34 5.81 10.43 2.83
CA LYS A 34 5.36 9.29 3.63
C LYS A 34 6.00 8.00 3.12
N ARG A 35 6.81 7.34 3.94
CA ARG A 35 7.37 6.02 3.60
C ARG A 35 6.29 4.94 3.71
N LYS A 36 6.12 4.12 2.67
CA LYS A 36 5.29 2.90 2.72
C LYS A 36 6.20 1.72 2.96
N VAL A 37 6.00 1.00 4.07
CA VAL A 37 6.79 -0.20 4.40
C VAL A 37 5.98 -1.43 4.02
N MET A 38 6.57 -2.33 3.25
CA MET A 38 5.98 -3.61 2.83
C MET A 38 7.02 -4.74 2.94
N HIS A 39 6.62 -5.99 2.71
CA HIS A 39 7.51 -7.15 2.74
C HIS A 39 7.21 -8.09 1.55
N GLY A 40 8.10 -8.11 0.56
CA GLY A 40 7.90 -8.89 -0.68
C GLY A 40 6.80 -8.31 -1.56
N ALA A 41 6.87 -7.00 -1.84
CA ALA A 41 5.76 -6.19 -2.35
C ALA A 41 5.50 -6.34 -3.86
N ASP A 42 6.25 -7.16 -4.60
CA ASP A 42 6.16 -7.25 -6.07
C ASP A 42 4.73 -7.48 -6.56
N ARG A 43 4.00 -8.39 -5.90
CA ARG A 43 2.61 -8.72 -6.23
C ARG A 43 1.63 -7.68 -5.71
N ASP A 44 1.92 -7.09 -4.55
CA ASP A 44 1.09 -6.03 -3.98
C ASP A 44 1.07 -4.79 -4.86
N ILE A 45 2.22 -4.39 -5.42
CA ILE A 45 2.29 -3.28 -6.39
C ILE A 45 1.40 -3.55 -7.59
N MET A 46 1.48 -4.75 -8.18
CA MET A 46 0.63 -5.12 -9.30
C MET A 46 -0.86 -5.10 -8.92
N TRP A 47 -1.22 -5.60 -7.74
CA TRP A 47 -2.62 -5.64 -7.30
C TRP A 47 -3.18 -4.25 -7.00
N LEU A 48 -2.38 -3.36 -6.40
CA LEU A 48 -2.74 -1.98 -6.12
C LEU A 48 -3.04 -1.22 -7.41
N GLN A 49 -2.18 -1.34 -8.42
CA GLN A 49 -2.37 -0.68 -9.71
C GLN A 49 -3.59 -1.25 -10.44
N ARG A 50 -3.67 -2.58 -10.57
CA ARG A 50 -4.72 -3.25 -11.34
C ARG A 50 -6.12 -3.08 -10.76
N ASN A 51 -6.27 -3.11 -9.44
CA ASN A 51 -7.59 -3.13 -8.81
C ASN A 51 -8.06 -1.76 -8.35
N PHE A 52 -7.13 -0.86 -8.00
CA PHE A 52 -7.46 0.39 -7.32
C PHE A 52 -6.83 1.62 -7.95
N HIS A 53 -6.07 1.49 -9.05
CA HIS A 53 -5.32 2.59 -9.68
C HIS A 53 -4.37 3.31 -8.70
N ILE A 54 -3.81 2.56 -7.74
CA ILE A 54 -2.87 3.10 -6.75
C ILE A 54 -1.43 2.81 -7.19
N TYR A 55 -0.63 3.86 -7.27
CA TYR A 55 0.82 3.80 -7.41
C TYR A 55 1.49 4.13 -6.08
N VAL A 56 2.62 3.49 -5.79
CA VAL A 56 3.33 3.63 -4.50
C VAL A 56 4.61 4.43 -4.70
N CYS A 57 4.69 5.60 -4.07
CA CYS A 57 5.91 6.40 -4.00
C CYS A 57 6.62 6.21 -2.64
N ASN A 58 7.95 6.26 -2.59
CA ASN A 58 8.74 6.08 -1.36
C ASN A 58 8.43 4.73 -0.65
N LEU A 59 8.52 3.63 -1.41
CA LEU A 59 8.41 2.26 -0.91
C LEU A 59 9.72 1.83 -0.24
N PHE A 60 9.62 1.22 0.94
CA PHE A 60 10.70 0.46 1.57
C PHE A 60 10.25 -0.98 1.72
N ASP A 61 10.81 -1.87 0.90
CA ASP A 61 10.49 -3.30 0.91
C ASP A 61 11.47 -4.06 1.80
N THR A 62 10.99 -4.52 2.95
CA THR A 62 11.77 -5.32 3.91
C THR A 62 12.12 -6.71 3.38
N GLY A 63 11.34 -7.26 2.46
CA GLY A 63 11.63 -8.54 1.81
C GLY A 63 12.95 -8.44 1.05
N GLN A 64 13.12 -7.38 0.25
CA GLN A 64 14.35 -7.09 -0.50
C GLN A 64 15.57 -6.84 0.40
N VAL A 65 15.36 -6.35 1.63
CA VAL A 65 16.43 -6.17 2.61
C VAL A 65 16.89 -7.51 3.18
N CYS A 66 15.97 -8.45 3.45
CA CYS A 66 16.33 -9.75 4.02
C CYS A 66 17.05 -10.69 3.05
N VAL A 67 16.96 -10.44 1.74
CA VAL A 67 17.63 -11.28 0.71
C VAL A 67 19.02 -10.77 0.32
N ASN A 68 19.49 -9.66 0.92
CA ASN A 68 20.85 -9.11 0.74
C ASN A 68 21.61 -9.10 2.06
#